data_AF-A0AA38VNK7-F1
#
_entry.id   AF-A0AA38VNK7-F1
#
_cell.length_a   1.000
_cell.length_b   1.000
_cell.length_c   1.000
_cell.angle_alpha   90.00
_cell.angle_beta   90.00
_cell.angle_gamma   90.00
#
_symmetry.space_group_name_H-M   'P 1'
#
loop_
_entity.id
_entity.type
_entity.pdbx_description
1 polymer ?
#
loop_
_entity_poly.entity_id
_entity_poly.type
_entity_poly.pdbx_seq_one_letter_code
_entity_poly.pdbx_strand_id
1 'polypeptide(L)'
;MLRLYTVNIVPEEGLRRIADAVRLPGRKDATADIPQLVYGWLSDHRNGRWTIILDSADNSDVFYGASGDRDGQPLANYLPQSRNGSIVVTTRDSGLASRLTGHRRNIIEIGPMTQANALTLLEKKLGPLAETDAGADLISFDYIRSKRPSAADLLSLMSFFDRQGIPESLLKAPKADDVPQGGGANGSDDSDNSDADGSDGEADNRFEEDVAILRDFQLVVLSEGGDVLEMHGLVQLSTRKWLEASERQEKFKQQFVGRMAESFPTGAFENWATCQRLFPHVERAVDL
;
A
#
# COMPACT_ATOMS: atom_id res chain seq x y z
N MET A 1 14.39 1.62 31.91
CA MET A 1 14.42 1.48 30.44
C MET A 1 13.13 0.79 30.02
N LEU A 2 12.35 1.36 29.10
CA LEU A 2 11.14 0.74 28.54
C LEU A 2 11.57 -0.10 27.33
N ARG A 3 11.10 -1.35 27.21
CA ARG A 3 11.39 -2.20 26.04
C ARG A 3 10.14 -2.32 25.16
N LEU A 4 10.29 -2.05 23.87
CA LEU A 4 9.22 -2.13 22.87
C LEU A 4 9.42 -3.36 21.97
N TYR A 5 8.36 -4.14 21.78
CA TYR A 5 8.36 -5.34 20.93
C TYR A 5 7.18 -5.30 19.98
N THR A 6 7.37 -5.80 18.75
CA THR A 6 6.30 -5.90 17.73
C THR A 6 6.08 -7.35 17.35
N VAL A 7 4.82 -7.77 17.33
CA VAL A 7 4.36 -9.09 16.88
C VAL A 7 3.43 -8.86 15.69
N ASN A 8 3.82 -9.36 14.52
CA ASN A 8 3.01 -9.32 13.30
C ASN A 8 2.17 -10.62 13.18
N ILE A 9 1.30 -10.67 12.18
CA ILE A 9 0.30 -11.71 11.83
C ILE A 9 0.76 -13.19 11.90
N VAL A 10 2.05 -13.48 12.05
CA VAL A 10 2.56 -14.82 12.38
C VAL A 10 2.94 -14.85 13.86
N PRO A 11 2.04 -15.29 14.77
CA PRO A 11 2.25 -15.16 16.21
C PRO A 11 3.51 -15.87 16.68
N GLU A 12 3.80 -17.04 16.11
CA GLU A 12 4.96 -17.84 16.49
C GLU A 12 6.28 -17.14 16.14
N GLU A 13 6.40 -16.57 14.94
CA GLU A 13 7.58 -15.83 14.50
C GLU A 13 7.78 -14.56 15.33
N GLY A 14 6.70 -13.83 15.63
CA GLY A 14 6.77 -12.65 16.49
C GLY A 14 7.19 -12.98 17.93
N LEU A 15 6.65 -14.05 18.52
CA LEU A 15 7.04 -14.52 19.84
C LEU A 15 8.49 -15.05 19.86
N ARG A 16 8.94 -15.73 18.80
CA ARG A 16 10.32 -16.17 18.64
C ARG A 16 11.29 -14.99 18.58
N ARG A 17 10.95 -13.92 17.86
CA ARG A 17 11.72 -12.65 17.87
C ARG A 17 11.83 -12.03 19.26
N ILE A 18 10.74 -12.05 20.04
CA ILE A 18 10.78 -11.59 21.44
C ILE A 18 11.72 -12.47 22.25
N ALA A 19 11.58 -13.79 22.16
CA ALA A 19 12.41 -14.75 22.88
C ALA A 19 13.90 -14.56 22.57
N ASP A 20 14.25 -14.29 21.32
CA ASP A 20 15.62 -13.98 20.89
C ASP A 20 16.11 -12.64 21.41
N ALA A 21 15.29 -11.58 21.31
CA ALA A 21 15.64 -10.25 21.78
C ALA A 21 15.92 -10.20 23.28
N VAL A 22 15.13 -10.93 24.09
CA VAL A 22 15.34 -11.03 25.55
C VAL A 22 16.27 -12.17 25.96
N ARG A 23 16.79 -12.92 24.98
CA ARG A 23 17.71 -14.05 25.16
C ARG A 23 17.19 -15.11 26.13
N LEU A 24 15.93 -15.52 25.96
CA LEU A 24 15.31 -16.55 26.81
C LEU A 24 16.10 -17.86 26.81
N PRO A 25 16.31 -18.49 27.99
CA PRO A 25 16.80 -19.86 28.07
C PRO A 25 15.86 -20.81 27.32
N GLY A 26 16.40 -21.85 26.66
CA GLY A 26 15.59 -22.85 25.94
C GLY A 26 15.09 -22.43 24.56
N ARG A 27 15.18 -21.15 24.17
CA ARG A 27 14.65 -20.66 22.88
C ARG A 27 15.26 -21.29 21.60
N LYS A 28 16.42 -21.93 21.73
CA LYS A 28 17.12 -22.61 20.61
C LYS A 28 16.72 -24.09 20.47
N ASP A 29 15.95 -24.61 21.42
CA ASP A 29 15.43 -25.97 21.37
C ASP A 29 14.27 -26.01 20.36
N ALA A 30 14.33 -26.95 19.42
CA ALA A 30 13.29 -27.13 18.41
C ALA A 30 11.95 -27.61 19.00
N THR A 31 11.97 -28.15 20.22
CA THR A 31 10.79 -28.66 20.93
C THR A 31 10.26 -27.70 22.00
N ALA A 32 10.90 -26.53 22.16
CA ALA A 32 10.47 -25.56 23.17
C ALA A 32 9.14 -24.90 22.81
N ASP A 33 8.26 -24.82 23.80
CA ASP A 33 7.06 -23.99 23.77
C ASP A 33 7.45 -22.51 23.93
N ILE A 34 7.82 -21.89 22.80
CA ILE A 34 8.21 -20.48 22.73
C ILE A 34 7.12 -19.54 23.29
N PRO A 35 5.82 -19.70 22.93
CA PRO A 35 4.76 -18.91 23.54
C PRO A 35 4.76 -18.95 25.07
N GLN A 36 4.89 -20.13 25.66
CA GLN A 36 4.89 -20.27 27.12
C GLN A 36 6.12 -19.64 27.78
N LEU A 37 7.30 -19.76 27.16
CA LEU A 37 8.53 -19.11 27.65
C LEU A 37 8.39 -17.58 27.64
N VAL A 38 7.84 -17.01 26.56
CA VAL A 38 7.62 -15.57 26.44
C VAL A 38 6.57 -15.10 27.44
N TYR A 39 5.46 -15.82 27.60
CA TYR A 39 4.44 -15.53 28.60
C TYR A 39 5.03 -15.49 30.03
N GLY A 40 5.83 -16.50 30.39
CA GLY A 40 6.48 -16.56 31.69
C GLY A 40 7.42 -15.38 31.93
N TRP A 41 8.20 -14.99 30.92
CA TRP A 41 9.09 -13.84 31.01
C TRP A 41 8.34 -12.51 31.16
N LEU A 42 7.30 -12.28 30.36
CA LEU A 42 6.49 -11.06 30.41
C LEU A 42 5.69 -10.93 31.73
N SER A 43 5.32 -12.07 32.32
CA SER A 43 4.62 -12.12 33.61
C SER A 43 5.52 -11.85 34.81
N ASP A 44 6.84 -12.03 34.68
CA ASP A 44 7.79 -11.81 35.77
C ASP A 44 8.12 -10.32 35.92
N HIS A 45 7.65 -9.73 37.02
CA HIS A 45 7.85 -8.33 37.39
C HIS A 45 9.33 -7.91 37.49
N ARG A 46 10.26 -8.86 37.72
CA ARG A 46 11.70 -8.59 37.80
C ARG A 46 12.29 -8.20 36.45
N ASN A 47 11.60 -8.50 35.34
CA ASN A 47 12.06 -8.19 33.99
C ASN A 47 11.82 -6.73 33.57
N GLY A 48 11.27 -5.91 34.46
CA GLY A 48 11.09 -4.48 34.26
C GLY A 48 9.87 -4.14 33.41
N ARG A 49 9.81 -2.88 32.94
CA ARG A 49 8.67 -2.38 32.15
C ARG A 49 8.81 -2.74 30.67
N TRP A 50 7.72 -3.23 30.09
CA TRP A 50 7.68 -3.63 28.69
C TRP A 50 6.39 -3.16 28.00
N THR A 51 6.46 -3.05 26.68
CA THR A 51 5.32 -2.77 25.81
C THR A 51 5.37 -3.69 24.60
N ILE A 52 4.23 -4.30 24.27
CA ILE A 52 4.05 -5.14 23.08
C ILE A 52 3.06 -4.46 22.15
N ILE A 53 3.38 -4.42 20.86
CA ILE A 53 2.48 -4.03 19.78
C ILE A 53 2.08 -5.29 19.04
N LEU A 54 0.79 -5.61 19.05
CA LEU A 54 0.18 -6.62 18.19
C LEU A 54 -0.33 -5.91 16.94
N ASP A 55 0.45 -5.96 15.86
CA ASP A 55 0.14 -5.26 14.62
C ASP A 55 -0.78 -6.12 13.74
N SER A 56 -1.76 -5.46 13.10
CA SER A 56 -2.67 -6.06 12.12
C SER A 56 -3.38 -7.32 12.62
N ALA A 57 -3.86 -7.29 13.87
CA ALA A 57 -4.58 -8.37 14.52
C ALA A 57 -6.01 -8.48 13.98
N ASP A 58 -6.18 -8.92 12.73
CA ASP A 58 -7.49 -8.93 12.04
C ASP A 58 -8.20 -10.29 12.09
N ASN A 59 -7.49 -11.37 12.41
CA ASN A 59 -8.05 -12.73 12.43
C ASN A 59 -8.39 -13.16 13.86
N SER A 60 -9.69 -13.19 14.19
CA SER A 60 -10.16 -13.61 15.52
C SER A 60 -9.85 -15.07 15.87
N ASP A 61 -9.70 -15.95 14.88
CA ASP A 61 -9.47 -17.38 15.13
C ASP A 61 -8.08 -17.62 15.73
N VAL A 62 -7.10 -16.78 15.39
CA VAL A 62 -5.75 -16.80 15.99
C VAL A 62 -5.81 -16.53 17.50
N PHE A 63 -6.71 -15.64 17.93
CA PHE A 63 -6.80 -15.20 19.32
C PHE A 63 -7.72 -16.05 20.18
N TYR A 64 -8.71 -16.74 19.58
CA TYR A 64 -9.72 -17.45 20.35
C TYR A 64 -10.02 -18.86 19.86
N GLY A 65 -9.29 -19.34 18.85
CA GLY A 65 -9.50 -20.63 18.21
C GLY A 65 -10.68 -20.60 17.23
N ALA A 66 -10.56 -21.36 16.15
CA ALA A 66 -11.70 -21.66 15.30
C ALA A 66 -12.67 -22.59 16.05
N SER A 67 -13.97 -22.45 15.79
CA SER A 67 -15.00 -23.32 16.38
C SER A 67 -14.83 -24.76 15.89
N GLY A 68 -14.06 -25.57 16.62
CA GLY A 68 -13.84 -26.99 16.31
C GLY A 68 -12.38 -27.46 16.33
N ASP A 69 -11.41 -26.55 16.41
CA ASP A 69 -9.99 -26.92 16.45
C ASP A 69 -9.51 -27.16 17.90
N ARG A 70 -8.86 -28.30 18.15
CA ARG A 70 -8.48 -28.76 19.51
C ARG A 70 -6.98 -28.84 19.74
N ASP A 71 -6.16 -28.57 18.71
CA ASP A 71 -4.74 -28.92 18.74
C ASP A 71 -3.79 -27.75 19.10
N GLY A 72 -4.31 -26.55 19.39
CA GLY A 72 -3.51 -25.41 19.85
C GLY A 72 -4.20 -24.52 20.88
N GLN A 73 -3.45 -24.00 21.86
CA GLN A 73 -3.98 -22.96 22.75
C GLN A 73 -4.05 -21.62 22.02
N PRO A 74 -5.16 -20.87 22.15
CA PRO A 74 -5.34 -19.60 21.48
C PRO A 74 -4.34 -18.53 21.97
N LEU A 75 -3.93 -17.62 21.08
CA LEU A 75 -2.94 -16.58 21.39
C LEU A 75 -3.34 -15.71 22.58
N ALA A 76 -4.64 -15.46 22.79
CA ALA A 76 -5.12 -14.66 23.91
C ALA A 76 -4.70 -15.23 25.29
N ASN A 77 -4.49 -16.55 25.41
CA ASN A 77 -4.04 -17.17 26.65
C ASN A 77 -2.57 -16.84 26.98
N TYR A 78 -1.78 -16.50 25.95
CA TYR A 78 -0.38 -16.12 26.10
C TYR A 78 -0.18 -14.60 26.22
N LEU A 79 -1.27 -13.82 26.36
CA LEU A 79 -1.21 -12.38 26.63
C LEU A 79 -1.28 -12.12 28.14
N PRO A 80 -0.18 -11.74 28.80
CA PRO A 80 -0.16 -11.62 30.25
C PRO A 80 -0.80 -10.31 30.72
N GLN A 81 -1.56 -10.41 31.81
CA GLN A 81 -2.00 -9.24 32.57
C GLN A 81 -0.91 -8.85 33.58
N SER A 82 0.06 -8.05 33.13
CA SER A 82 1.16 -7.60 33.97
C SER A 82 1.00 -6.14 34.36
N ARG A 83 1.26 -5.80 35.63
CA ARG A 83 1.31 -4.39 36.09
C ARG A 83 2.49 -3.62 35.50
N ASN A 84 3.52 -4.32 35.04
CA ASN A 84 4.72 -3.73 34.44
C ASN A 84 4.65 -3.76 32.89
N GLY A 85 3.57 -4.29 32.34
CA GLY A 85 3.38 -4.48 30.91
C GLY A 85 2.27 -3.63 30.34
N SER A 86 2.36 -3.33 29.06
CA SER A 86 1.24 -2.76 28.30
C SER A 86 1.19 -3.40 26.92
N ILE A 87 -0.01 -3.67 26.43
CA ILE A 87 -0.24 -4.26 25.11
C ILE A 87 -1.04 -3.25 24.31
N VAL A 88 -0.51 -2.88 23.15
CA VAL A 88 -1.19 -2.08 22.13
C VAL A 88 -1.59 -3.03 21.01
N VAL A 89 -2.84 -2.99 20.60
CA VAL A 89 -3.35 -3.83 19.51
C VAL A 89 -3.86 -2.91 18.41
N THR A 90 -3.41 -3.15 17.18
CA THR A 90 -3.99 -2.51 15.99
C THR A 90 -4.77 -3.57 15.22
N THR A 91 -6.02 -3.27 14.89
CA THR A 91 -6.91 -4.21 14.19
C THR A 91 -7.94 -3.43 13.38
N ARG A 92 -8.37 -4.01 12.26
CA ARG A 92 -9.54 -3.58 11.48
C ARG A 92 -10.83 -4.22 11.99
N ASP A 93 -10.75 -5.19 12.90
CA ASP A 93 -11.88 -5.89 13.51
C ASP A 93 -12.24 -5.25 14.87
N SER A 94 -13.31 -4.45 14.87
CA SER A 94 -13.85 -3.81 16.07
C SER A 94 -14.41 -4.80 17.11
N GLY A 95 -14.86 -5.98 16.67
CA GLY A 95 -15.33 -7.06 17.54
C GLY A 95 -14.16 -7.70 18.29
N LEU A 96 -13.08 -8.00 17.58
CA LEU A 96 -11.84 -8.49 18.18
C LEU A 96 -11.23 -7.46 19.16
N ALA A 97 -11.20 -6.18 18.80
CA ALA A 97 -10.76 -5.10 19.69
C ALA A 97 -11.55 -5.07 21.01
N SER A 98 -12.88 -5.21 20.92
CA SER A 98 -13.77 -5.24 22.09
C SER A 98 -13.54 -6.45 22.97
N ARG A 99 -13.28 -7.62 22.37
CA ARG A 99 -13.00 -8.87 23.11
C ARG A 99 -11.65 -8.84 23.82
N LEU A 100 -10.60 -8.32 23.17
CA LEU A 100 -9.25 -8.26 23.75
C LEU A 100 -9.12 -7.20 24.85
N THR A 101 -9.72 -6.04 24.65
CA THR A 101 -9.58 -4.90 25.60
C THR A 101 -10.62 -4.92 26.71
N GLY A 102 -11.72 -5.66 26.52
CA GLY A 102 -12.82 -5.85 27.46
C GLY A 102 -13.67 -4.61 27.74
N HIS A 103 -13.19 -3.39 27.45
CA HIS A 103 -13.89 -2.14 27.69
C HIS A 103 -13.65 -1.15 26.55
N ARG A 104 -14.74 -0.53 26.05
CA ARG A 104 -14.69 0.47 24.97
C ARG A 104 -13.79 1.68 25.28
N ARG A 105 -13.61 2.04 26.55
CA ARG A 105 -12.72 3.15 26.96
C ARG A 105 -11.24 2.93 26.61
N ASN A 106 -10.86 1.69 26.34
CA ASN A 106 -9.49 1.30 25.96
C ASN A 106 -9.33 1.20 24.43
N ILE A 107 -10.38 1.51 23.65
CA ILE A 107 -10.38 1.44 22.19
C ILE A 107 -10.30 2.84 21.64
N ILE A 108 -9.31 3.08 20.79
CA ILE A 108 -9.20 4.31 20.00
C ILE A 108 -9.69 3.95 18.61
N GLU A 109 -10.90 4.41 18.28
CA GLU A 109 -11.45 4.22 16.94
C GLU A 109 -10.76 5.18 15.98
N ILE A 110 -10.04 4.62 15.01
CA ILE A 110 -9.45 5.38 13.91
C ILE A 110 -10.48 5.37 12.77
N GLY A 111 -11.21 6.48 12.65
CA GLY A 111 -12.12 6.68 11.53
C GLY A 111 -11.37 6.82 10.19
N PRO A 112 -12.11 6.89 9.07
CA PRO A 112 -11.50 7.18 7.78
C PRO A 112 -10.75 8.52 7.85
N MET A 113 -9.64 8.60 7.14
CA MET A 113 -8.84 9.82 7.10
C MET A 113 -9.67 10.98 6.53
N THR A 114 -9.73 12.09 7.28
CA THR A 114 -10.38 13.31 6.81
C THR A 114 -9.56 13.95 5.69
N GLN A 115 -10.19 14.78 4.87
CA GLN A 115 -9.50 15.52 3.81
C GLN A 115 -8.34 16.37 4.35
N ALA A 116 -8.56 17.10 5.46
CA ALA A 116 -7.51 17.91 6.08
C ALA A 116 -6.32 17.05 6.54
N ASN A 117 -6.58 15.91 7.20
CA ASN A 117 -5.52 15.01 7.63
C ASN A 117 -4.77 14.36 6.46
N ALA A 118 -5.46 14.09 5.35
CA ALA A 118 -4.85 13.57 4.13
C ALA A 118 -3.90 14.59 3.51
N LEU A 119 -4.34 15.84 3.36
CA LEU A 119 -3.52 16.94 2.86
C LEU A 119 -2.29 17.17 3.76
N THR A 120 -2.47 17.28 5.08
CA THR A 120 -1.36 17.44 6.02
C THR A 120 -0.39 16.27 5.99
N LEU A 121 -0.87 15.03 5.79
CA LEU A 121 0.01 13.88 5.68
C LEU A 121 0.83 13.92 4.39
N LEU A 122 0.20 14.26 3.27
CA LEU A 122 0.87 14.42 1.98
C LEU A 122 1.93 15.52 2.06
N GLU A 123 1.61 16.64 2.70
CA GLU A 123 2.56 17.72 2.96
C GLU A 123 3.77 17.25 3.78
N LYS A 124 3.52 16.55 4.90
CA LYS A 124 4.59 16.00 5.73
C LYS A 124 5.48 15.00 5.00
N LYS A 125 4.93 14.19 4.10
CA LYS A 125 5.68 13.20 3.31
C LYS A 125 6.56 13.87 2.26
N LEU A 126 6.12 15.00 1.72
CA LEU A 126 6.82 15.74 0.67
C LEU A 126 7.77 16.82 1.22
N GLY A 127 7.64 17.16 2.51
CA GLY A 127 8.52 18.05 3.26
C GLY A 127 8.13 19.54 3.11
N PRO A 128 8.37 20.38 4.15
CA PRO A 128 8.27 21.83 4.02
C PRO A 128 9.47 22.32 3.21
N LEU A 129 9.22 22.94 2.06
CA LEU A 129 10.28 23.52 1.24
C LEU A 129 10.16 25.04 1.29
N ALA A 130 11.11 25.62 2.04
CA ALA A 130 11.53 27.02 2.11
C ALA A 130 10.45 28.12 2.19
N GLU A 131 10.55 28.88 3.28
CA GLU A 131 10.08 30.25 3.53
C GLU A 131 9.53 31.00 2.31
N THR A 132 8.22 30.90 2.07
CA THR A 132 7.47 32.01 1.49
C THR A 132 6.23 32.24 2.32
N ASP A 133 6.23 33.42 2.95
CA ASP A 133 5.17 33.97 3.77
C ASP A 133 4.00 34.40 2.87
N ALA A 134 3.20 33.42 2.41
CA ALA A 134 1.80 33.53 1.97
C ALA A 134 1.32 32.20 1.37
N GLY A 135 0.40 31.50 2.05
CA GLY A 135 -0.43 30.44 1.43
C GLY A 135 0.07 28.99 1.58
N ALA A 136 0.28 28.52 2.80
CA ALA A 136 0.88 27.22 3.13
C ALA A 136 -0.02 25.96 2.95
N ASP A 137 -1.07 26.00 2.12
CA ASP A 137 -2.04 24.87 1.98
C ASP A 137 -1.94 24.08 0.64
N LEU A 138 -0.97 24.37 -0.24
CA LEU A 138 -0.92 23.79 -1.60
C LEU A 138 0.48 23.33 -2.08
N ILE A 139 1.52 23.52 -1.27
CA ILE A 139 2.91 23.57 -1.75
C ILE A 139 3.45 22.18 -2.19
N SER A 140 2.92 21.07 -1.67
CA SER A 140 3.58 19.77 -1.84
C SER A 140 3.30 19.05 -3.16
N PHE A 141 2.06 19.02 -3.66
CA PHE A 141 1.80 18.49 -5.00
C PHE A 141 2.28 19.47 -6.08
N ASP A 142 2.11 20.77 -5.85
CA ASP A 142 2.64 21.80 -6.75
C ASP A 142 4.15 21.76 -6.85
N TYR A 143 4.86 21.30 -5.82
CA TYR A 143 6.29 21.06 -5.90
C TYR A 143 6.67 19.91 -6.85
N ILE A 144 6.03 18.73 -6.74
CA ILE A 144 6.25 17.64 -7.71
C ILE A 144 5.92 18.14 -9.10
N ARG A 145 4.79 18.85 -9.25
CA ARG A 145 4.36 19.42 -10.52
C ARG A 145 5.33 20.48 -11.06
N SER A 146 5.97 21.28 -10.21
CA SER A 146 6.99 22.25 -10.61
C SER A 146 8.31 21.59 -11.02
N LYS A 147 8.68 20.49 -10.35
CA LYS A 147 9.93 19.77 -10.63
C LYS A 147 9.80 18.88 -11.86
N ARG A 148 8.70 18.14 -11.95
CA ARG A 148 8.42 17.20 -13.04
C ARG A 148 6.91 17.07 -13.22
N PRO A 149 6.31 17.88 -14.09
CA PRO A 149 4.86 17.86 -14.34
C PRO A 149 4.32 16.48 -14.75
N SER A 150 5.10 15.70 -15.51
CA SER A 150 4.73 14.35 -15.95
C SER A 150 4.60 13.36 -14.79
N ALA A 151 5.48 13.43 -13.78
CA ALA A 151 5.39 12.60 -12.58
C ALA A 151 4.14 12.93 -11.75
N ALA A 152 3.77 14.21 -11.68
CA ALA A 152 2.53 14.65 -11.02
C ALA A 152 1.28 14.15 -11.77
N ASP A 153 1.28 14.23 -13.09
CA ASP A 153 0.19 13.70 -13.93
C ASP A 153 0.11 12.16 -13.82
N LEU A 154 1.25 11.45 -13.75
CA LEU A 154 1.32 10.01 -13.49
C LEU A 154 0.72 9.65 -12.12
N LEU A 155 1.13 10.34 -11.06
CA LEU A 155 0.60 10.15 -9.70
C LEU A 155 -0.92 10.39 -9.66
N SER A 156 -1.38 11.42 -10.37
CA SER A 156 -2.80 11.76 -10.49
C SER A 156 -3.59 10.63 -11.15
N LEU A 157 -3.09 10.10 -12.27
CA LEU A 157 -3.70 8.99 -12.98
C LEU A 157 -3.74 7.71 -12.12
N MET A 158 -2.60 7.34 -11.51
CA MET A 158 -2.49 6.16 -10.64
C MET A 158 -3.50 6.19 -9.48
N SER A 159 -3.89 7.38 -9.02
CA SER A 159 -4.81 7.52 -7.89
C SER A 159 -6.22 6.96 -8.14
N PHE A 160 -6.59 6.69 -9.40
CA PHE A 160 -7.89 6.11 -9.78
C PHE A 160 -7.88 4.59 -9.93
N PHE A 161 -6.72 3.96 -10.02
CA PHE A 161 -6.58 2.50 -10.04
C PHE A 161 -6.77 1.90 -8.64
N ASP A 162 -6.95 0.58 -8.54
CA ASP A 162 -6.71 -0.09 -7.26
C ASP A 162 -5.31 0.24 -6.71
N ARG A 163 -5.19 0.35 -5.39
CA ARG A 163 -3.96 0.75 -4.70
C ARG A 163 -2.81 -0.24 -4.86
N GLN A 164 -3.11 -1.49 -5.20
CA GLN A 164 -2.12 -2.54 -5.39
C GLN A 164 -2.21 -3.12 -6.80
N GLY A 165 -1.11 -3.68 -7.28
CA GLY A 165 -1.14 -4.47 -8.51
C GLY A 165 -1.23 -3.66 -9.81
N ILE A 166 -0.94 -2.35 -9.81
CA ILE A 166 -1.12 -1.48 -10.99
C ILE A 166 -0.07 -1.83 -12.06
N PRO A 167 -0.45 -2.41 -13.20
CA PRO A 167 0.50 -2.76 -14.25
C PRO A 167 1.05 -1.51 -14.94
N GLU A 168 2.36 -1.44 -15.17
CA GLU A 168 2.99 -0.30 -15.86
C GLU A 168 2.44 -0.08 -17.27
N SER A 169 2.03 -1.16 -17.96
CA SER A 169 1.42 -1.07 -19.28
C SER A 169 0.14 -0.23 -19.31
N LEU A 170 -0.58 -0.15 -18.19
CA LEU A 170 -1.76 0.72 -18.05
C LEU A 170 -1.39 2.17 -17.74
N LEU A 171 -0.13 2.46 -17.39
CA LEU A 171 0.36 3.78 -17.01
C LEU A 171 1.22 4.42 -18.10
N LYS A 172 1.84 3.62 -18.97
CA LYS A 172 2.47 4.10 -20.21
C LYS A 172 1.42 4.66 -21.17
N ALA A 173 1.76 5.73 -21.89
CA ALA A 173 0.83 6.35 -22.84
C ALA A 173 0.54 5.38 -24.01
N PRO A 174 -0.68 5.41 -24.59
CA PRO A 174 -0.97 4.62 -25.79
C PRO A 174 0.01 4.97 -26.91
N LYS A 175 0.59 3.95 -27.54
CA LYS A 175 1.47 4.14 -28.71
C LYS A 175 0.63 4.71 -29.86
N ALA A 176 1.09 5.79 -30.48
CA ALA A 176 0.39 6.41 -31.60
C ALA A 176 0.36 5.53 -32.87
N ASP A 177 1.11 4.42 -32.88
CA ASP A 177 1.33 3.58 -34.06
C ASP A 177 0.42 2.35 -34.16
N ASP A 178 -0.42 2.08 -33.15
CA ASP A 178 -1.33 0.92 -33.11
C ASP A 178 -2.78 1.27 -33.53
N VAL A 179 -2.97 2.26 -34.41
CA VAL A 179 -4.28 2.44 -35.09
C VAL A 179 -4.38 1.38 -36.20
N PRO A 180 -5.34 0.43 -36.16
CA PRO A 180 -5.54 -0.47 -37.28
C PRO A 180 -6.06 0.35 -38.46
N GLN A 181 -5.19 0.64 -39.40
CA GLN A 181 -5.54 1.40 -40.59
C GLN A 181 -6.49 0.56 -41.45
N GLY A 182 -7.77 0.92 -41.40
CA GLY A 182 -8.81 0.29 -42.19
C GLY A 182 -8.61 0.54 -43.69
N GLY A 183 -8.43 -0.56 -44.43
CA GLY A 183 -8.92 -0.80 -45.80
C GLY A 183 -8.50 0.15 -46.93
N GLY A 184 -7.80 -0.39 -47.94
CA GLY A 184 -7.77 0.20 -49.28
C GLY A 184 -6.51 -0.13 -50.07
N ALA A 185 -6.68 -0.59 -51.30
CA ALA A 185 -5.64 -1.19 -52.14
C ALA A 185 -4.77 -0.19 -52.92
N ASN A 186 -3.60 -0.71 -53.32
CA ASN A 186 -2.74 -0.36 -54.46
C ASN A 186 -1.98 0.98 -54.49
N GLY A 187 -0.66 0.85 -54.69
CA GLY A 187 0.19 1.88 -55.27
C GLY A 187 1.66 1.71 -54.86
N SER A 188 2.46 1.13 -55.75
CA SER A 188 3.93 1.09 -55.71
C SER A 188 4.55 2.50 -55.72
N ASP A 189 5.58 2.75 -54.91
CA ASP A 189 6.79 3.43 -55.39
C ASP A 189 7.97 3.30 -54.40
N ASP A 190 9.17 3.29 -54.98
CA ASP A 190 10.49 3.16 -54.37
C ASP A 190 10.94 4.40 -53.56
N SER A 191 12.00 4.20 -52.75
CA SER A 191 12.82 5.19 -52.01
C SER A 191 12.14 5.84 -50.80
N ASP A 192 12.79 6.06 -49.65
CA ASP A 192 14.20 6.28 -49.37
C ASP A 192 14.50 5.94 -47.91
N ASN A 193 15.72 5.48 -47.64
CA ASN A 193 16.21 5.11 -46.31
C ASN A 193 16.32 6.38 -45.43
N SER A 194 15.53 6.47 -44.37
CA SER A 194 15.83 7.37 -43.25
C SER A 194 15.79 6.57 -41.96
N ASP A 195 16.97 6.43 -41.36
CA ASP A 195 17.18 5.87 -40.04
C ASP A 195 16.35 6.67 -39.02
N ALA A 196 15.21 6.11 -38.62
CA ALA A 196 14.40 6.58 -37.50
C ALA A 196 14.45 5.55 -36.38
N ASP A 197 15.66 5.24 -35.91
CA ASP A 197 15.89 4.43 -34.72
C ASP A 197 16.31 5.36 -33.58
N GLY A 198 15.35 5.76 -32.75
CA GLY A 198 15.59 6.68 -31.63
C GLY A 198 14.38 7.16 -30.86
N SER A 199 13.14 6.88 -31.28
CA SER A 199 11.94 7.34 -30.58
C SER A 199 11.57 6.46 -29.36
N ASP A 200 11.88 5.17 -29.42
CA ASP A 200 11.36 4.19 -28.45
C ASP A 200 12.03 4.29 -27.06
N GLY A 201 13.30 4.67 -27.01
CA GLY A 201 14.04 4.81 -25.75
C GLY A 201 13.68 6.07 -24.96
N GLU A 202 13.27 7.16 -25.60
CA GLU A 202 13.02 8.43 -24.91
C GLU A 202 11.73 8.44 -24.10
N ALA A 203 10.67 7.78 -24.60
CA ALA A 203 9.38 7.70 -23.92
C ALA A 203 9.43 6.74 -22.71
N ASP A 204 10.13 5.62 -22.84
CA ASP A 204 10.37 4.67 -21.76
C ASP A 204 11.19 5.35 -20.66
N ASN A 205 12.35 5.91 -21.01
CA ASN A 205 13.21 6.62 -20.07
C ASN A 205 12.45 7.73 -19.32
N ARG A 206 11.55 8.46 -19.99
CA ARG A 206 10.74 9.51 -19.35
C ARG A 206 9.80 8.94 -18.28
N PHE A 207 9.19 7.79 -18.55
CA PHE A 207 8.32 7.09 -17.61
C PHE A 207 9.13 6.53 -16.43
N GLU A 208 10.27 5.89 -16.68
CA GLU A 208 11.13 5.40 -15.60
C GLU A 208 11.63 6.54 -14.69
N GLU A 209 11.97 7.70 -15.27
CA GLU A 209 12.34 8.89 -14.50
C GLU A 209 11.16 9.46 -13.69
N ASP A 210 9.92 9.42 -14.23
CA ASP A 210 8.71 9.80 -13.48
C ASP A 210 8.53 8.89 -12.25
N VAL A 211 8.62 7.57 -12.47
CA VAL A 211 8.53 6.56 -11.41
C VAL A 211 9.65 6.75 -10.38
N ALA A 212 10.89 7.00 -10.81
CA ALA A 212 12.02 7.25 -9.91
C ALA A 212 11.76 8.42 -8.97
N ILE A 213 11.26 9.56 -9.48
CA ILE A 213 10.90 10.70 -8.64
C ILE A 213 9.80 10.33 -7.63
N LEU A 214 8.74 9.63 -8.07
CA LEU A 214 7.67 9.24 -7.16
C LEU A 214 8.15 8.25 -6.08
N ARG A 215 9.12 7.39 -6.40
CA ARG A 215 9.77 6.50 -5.43
C ARG A 215 10.69 7.25 -4.47
N ASP A 216 11.42 8.25 -4.94
CA ASP A 216 12.26 9.10 -4.08
C ASP A 216 11.41 9.82 -3.03
N PHE A 217 10.21 10.27 -3.41
CA PHE A 217 9.21 10.82 -2.47
C PHE A 217 8.42 9.77 -1.67
N GLN A 218 8.71 8.47 -1.85
CA GLN A 218 8.04 7.36 -1.18
C GLN A 218 6.51 7.35 -1.40
N LEU A 219 6.06 7.83 -2.56
CA LEU A 219 4.65 7.90 -2.93
C LEU A 219 4.16 6.62 -3.57
N VAL A 220 5.05 5.93 -4.28
CA VAL A 220 4.79 4.67 -4.95
C VAL A 220 5.89 3.67 -4.66
N VAL A 221 5.55 2.39 -4.72
CA VAL A 221 6.47 1.27 -4.59
C VAL A 221 6.42 0.47 -5.89
N LEU A 222 7.58 0.08 -6.39
CA LEU A 222 7.71 -0.81 -7.53
C LEU A 222 8.02 -2.22 -7.03
N SER A 223 7.33 -3.23 -7.58
CA SER A 223 7.56 -4.64 -7.27
C SER A 223 8.97 -5.09 -7.67
N GLU A 224 9.44 -6.21 -7.12
CA GLU A 224 10.73 -6.82 -7.50
C GLU A 224 10.76 -7.23 -8.99
N GLY A 225 9.61 -7.43 -9.62
CA GLY A 225 9.47 -7.71 -11.06
C GLY A 225 9.56 -6.47 -11.95
N GLY A 226 9.47 -5.27 -11.37
CA GLY A 226 9.60 -4.01 -12.10
C GLY A 226 8.41 -3.65 -13.00
N ASP A 227 7.34 -4.45 -13.02
CA ASP A 227 6.20 -4.31 -13.94
C ASP A 227 4.89 -3.91 -13.23
N VAL A 228 4.92 -3.87 -11.90
CA VAL A 228 3.77 -3.60 -11.05
C VAL A 228 4.10 -2.51 -10.04
N LEU A 229 3.25 -1.48 -10.03
CA LEU A 229 3.30 -0.37 -9.09
C LEU A 229 2.23 -0.51 -8.01
N GLU A 230 2.59 -0.10 -6.81
CA GLU A 230 1.69 0.04 -5.67
C GLU A 230 1.70 1.47 -5.17
N MET A 231 0.52 1.95 -4.78
CA MET A 231 0.35 3.24 -4.15
C MET A 231 -0.17 3.03 -2.73
N HIS A 232 0.44 3.69 -1.77
CA HIS A 232 -0.07 3.66 -0.41
C HIS A 232 -1.48 4.29 -0.37
N GLY A 233 -2.47 3.64 0.25
CA GLY A 233 -3.87 4.12 0.23
C GLY A 233 -4.05 5.55 0.75
N LEU A 234 -3.17 5.99 1.65
CA LEU A 234 -3.13 7.39 2.12
C LEU A 234 -2.64 8.36 1.04
N VAL A 235 -1.61 8.00 0.28
CA VAL A 235 -1.13 8.81 -0.85
C VAL A 235 -2.23 8.91 -1.89
N GLN A 236 -2.87 7.79 -2.23
CA GLN A 236 -4.00 7.75 -3.17
C GLN A 236 -5.14 8.68 -2.74
N LEU A 237 -5.61 8.56 -1.50
CA LEU A 237 -6.69 9.40 -0.98
C LEU A 237 -6.30 10.88 -1.00
N SER A 238 -5.07 11.19 -0.59
CA SER A 238 -4.58 12.57 -0.55
C SER A 238 -4.49 13.18 -1.95
N THR A 239 -3.98 12.43 -2.93
CA THR A 239 -3.92 12.85 -4.33
C THR A 239 -5.32 13.10 -4.90
N ARG A 240 -6.29 12.20 -4.66
CA ARG A 240 -7.68 12.41 -5.11
C ARG A 240 -8.31 13.64 -4.47
N LYS A 241 -8.11 13.85 -3.18
CA LYS A 241 -8.61 15.04 -2.47
C LYS A 241 -7.99 16.34 -2.97
N TRP A 242 -6.72 16.31 -3.35
CA TRP A 242 -6.06 17.45 -3.98
C TRP A 242 -6.61 17.74 -5.38
N LEU A 243 -6.86 16.70 -6.19
CA LEU A 243 -7.46 16.83 -7.52
C LEU A 243 -8.89 17.36 -7.49
N GLU A 244 -9.68 16.95 -6.51
CA GLU A 244 -11.02 17.48 -6.21
C GLU A 244 -10.95 18.97 -5.92
N ALA A 245 -10.07 19.38 -4.98
CA ALA A 245 -9.91 20.79 -4.60
C ALA A 245 -9.37 21.68 -5.73
N SER A 246 -8.59 21.10 -6.65
CA SER A 246 -8.01 21.81 -7.80
C SER A 246 -8.89 21.76 -9.06
N GLU A 247 -10.08 21.15 -9.01
CA GLU A 247 -11.00 20.96 -10.15
C GLU A 247 -10.39 20.22 -11.36
N ARG A 248 -9.37 19.36 -11.12
CA ARG A 248 -8.64 18.64 -12.18
C ARG A 248 -8.96 17.15 -12.24
N GLN A 249 -9.79 16.67 -11.33
CA GLN A 249 -10.11 15.25 -11.17
C GLN A 249 -10.69 14.61 -12.45
N GLU A 250 -11.55 15.33 -13.16
CA GLU A 250 -12.31 14.81 -14.30
C GLU A 250 -11.42 14.36 -15.46
N LYS A 251 -10.35 15.12 -15.76
CA LYS A 251 -9.35 14.76 -16.78
C LYS A 251 -8.78 13.35 -16.53
N PHE A 252 -8.39 13.09 -15.28
CA PHE A 252 -7.71 11.84 -14.92
C PHE A 252 -8.69 10.67 -14.77
N LYS A 253 -9.93 10.93 -14.32
CA LYS A 253 -11.01 9.95 -14.37
C LYS A 253 -11.23 9.44 -15.80
N GLN A 254 -11.37 10.34 -16.76
CA GLN A 254 -11.59 9.98 -18.17
C GLN A 254 -10.41 9.19 -18.75
N GLN A 255 -9.18 9.58 -18.44
CA GLN A 255 -7.99 8.82 -18.85
C GLN A 255 -7.98 7.41 -18.26
N PHE A 256 -8.28 7.26 -16.97
CA PHE A 256 -8.36 5.97 -16.31
C PHE A 256 -9.43 5.07 -16.96
N VAL A 257 -10.65 5.59 -17.14
CA VAL A 257 -11.75 4.83 -17.78
C VAL A 257 -11.38 4.42 -19.20
N GLY A 258 -10.80 5.33 -19.99
CA GLY A 258 -10.35 5.02 -21.36
C GLY A 258 -9.33 3.88 -21.39
N ARG A 259 -8.31 3.93 -20.53
CA ARG A 259 -7.28 2.88 -20.46
C ARG A 259 -7.83 1.54 -20.00
N MET A 260 -8.76 1.55 -19.04
CA MET A 260 -9.43 0.31 -18.61
C MET A 260 -10.31 -0.26 -19.73
N ALA A 261 -11.02 0.58 -20.48
CA ALA A 261 -11.85 0.13 -21.60
C ALA A 261 -11.02 -0.45 -22.76
N GLU A 262 -9.85 0.12 -23.04
CA GLU A 262 -8.92 -0.37 -24.08
C GLU A 262 -8.21 -1.66 -23.66
N SER A 263 -7.82 -1.76 -22.38
CA SER A 263 -6.95 -2.84 -21.91
C SER A 263 -7.71 -4.02 -21.33
N PHE A 264 -9.00 -3.88 -20.99
CA PHE A 264 -9.79 -4.96 -20.41
C PHE A 264 -10.37 -5.85 -21.53
N PRO A 265 -9.86 -7.09 -21.68
CA PRO A 265 -10.27 -7.94 -22.79
C PRO A 265 -11.67 -8.50 -22.60
N THR A 266 -12.26 -9.02 -23.68
CA THR A 266 -13.49 -9.83 -23.58
C THR A 266 -13.24 -11.05 -22.72
N GLY A 267 -14.19 -11.38 -21.83
CA GLY A 267 -14.09 -12.43 -20.81
C GLY A 267 -14.07 -13.87 -21.33
N ALA A 268 -13.37 -14.13 -22.43
CA ALA A 268 -13.06 -15.47 -22.92
C ALA A 268 -12.04 -16.16 -21.99
N PHE A 269 -12.07 -17.50 -21.96
CA PHE A 269 -11.18 -18.31 -21.11
C PHE A 269 -9.69 -17.98 -21.31
N GLU A 270 -9.29 -17.72 -22.56
CA GLU A 270 -7.91 -17.36 -22.93
C GLU A 270 -7.44 -16.05 -22.29
N ASN A 271 -8.37 -15.13 -22.01
CA ASN A 271 -8.09 -13.82 -21.42
C ASN A 271 -8.24 -13.80 -19.90
N TRP A 272 -8.60 -14.94 -19.28
CA TRP A 272 -8.96 -15.01 -17.86
C TRP A 272 -7.88 -14.45 -16.93
N ALA A 273 -6.61 -14.77 -17.18
CA ALA A 273 -5.50 -14.27 -16.35
C ALA A 273 -5.39 -12.74 -16.39
N THR A 274 -5.56 -12.14 -17.57
CA THR A 274 -5.58 -10.68 -17.75
C THR A 274 -6.81 -10.07 -17.09
N CYS A 275 -8.00 -10.66 -17.27
CA CYS A 275 -9.22 -10.22 -16.58
C CYS A 275 -9.04 -10.24 -15.07
N GLN A 276 -8.51 -11.34 -14.51
CA GLN A 276 -8.29 -11.49 -13.07
C GLN A 276 -7.33 -10.44 -12.52
N ARG A 277 -6.25 -10.14 -13.25
CA ARG A 277 -5.30 -9.08 -12.88
C ARG A 277 -5.92 -7.69 -12.93
N LEU A 278 -6.76 -7.42 -13.93
CA LEU A 278 -7.36 -6.09 -14.14
C LEU A 278 -8.64 -5.84 -13.33
N PHE A 279 -9.31 -6.89 -12.86
CA PHE A 279 -10.61 -6.83 -12.20
C PHE A 279 -10.65 -5.89 -10.99
N PRO A 280 -9.66 -5.90 -10.05
CA PRO A 280 -9.67 -4.96 -8.92
C PRO A 280 -9.67 -3.49 -9.36
N HIS A 281 -9.03 -3.16 -10.48
CA HIS A 281 -9.04 -1.82 -11.04
C HIS A 281 -10.37 -1.50 -11.73
N VAL A 282 -10.99 -2.44 -12.44
CA VAL A 282 -12.32 -2.23 -13.04
C VAL A 282 -13.38 -1.96 -11.98
N GLU A 283 -13.33 -2.66 -10.84
CA GLU A 283 -14.25 -2.38 -9.74
C GLU A 283 -14.15 -0.91 -9.28
N ARG A 284 -12.95 -0.32 -9.29
CA ARG A 284 -12.79 1.10 -8.97
C ARG A 284 -13.47 2.02 -9.98
N ALA A 285 -13.56 1.64 -11.26
CA ALA A 285 -14.26 2.41 -12.28
C ALA A 285 -15.78 2.45 -12.08
N VAL A 286 -16.36 1.43 -11.43
CA VAL A 286 -17.79 1.38 -11.12
C VAL A 286 -18.15 2.35 -9.99
N ASP A 287 -17.19 2.65 -9.11
CA ASP A 287 -17.35 3.53 -7.95
C ASP A 287 -17.09 5.04 -8.24
N LEU A 288 -16.82 5.42 -9.50
CA LEU A 288 -16.37 6.77 -9.89
C LEU A 288 -17.46 7.82 -10.08
#